data_AF-A0A9E5ZH25-F1
#
_entry.id   AF-A0A9E5ZH25-F1
#
_cell.length_a   1.000
_cell.length_b   1.000
_cell.length_c   1.000
_cell.angle_alpha   90.00
_cell.angle_beta   90.00
_cell.angle_gamma   90.00
#
_symmetry.space_group_name_H-M   'P 1'
#
loop_
_entity.id
_entity.type
_entity.pdbx_description
1 polymer ?
#
loop_
_entity_poly.entity_id
_entity_poly.type
_entity_poly.pdbx_seq_one_letter_code
_entity_poly.pdbx_strand_id
1 'polypeptide(L)'
;MRTKTFYLVQLCAFFIFIGRAYQFYFFGAPFRNILWDESLLSPIVEGVFNTSWDDYATNKNVNYWIDSVTKVSSIILFLSALVSIFWNKINNVKLKKNVISTGLSVLVFMGICLVKSKNYDILQFFELAIQFAVPLLLLFLKNNSLSNYPKQLFALKIIIALVFVSHGLFAMGVIYVPGHFIDMSIQILGVNETISKQFLFIVGLLDVVASILIFVPKISKYAFYYIIAWGIITALARVISGFNHNFILRSLHNLLYLTVYRLPHGLLPLVALILNVEYNKIIKYQQVNTLKK
;
A
#
# COMPACT_ATOMS: atom_id res chain seq x y z
N MET A 1 15.58 -11.06 10.92
CA MET A 1 15.26 -9.66 11.26
C MET A 1 15.39 -9.44 12.76
N ARG A 2 15.94 -8.31 13.19
CA ARG A 2 15.90 -7.95 14.62
C ARG A 2 14.44 -7.77 15.08
N THR A 3 14.20 -7.99 16.37
CA THR A 3 12.89 -7.84 17.01
C THR A 3 12.25 -6.48 16.72
N LYS A 4 13.04 -5.40 16.72
CA LYS A 4 12.58 -4.03 16.40
C LYS A 4 12.11 -3.88 14.94
N THR A 5 12.89 -4.35 13.97
CA THR A 5 12.52 -4.26 12.54
C THR A 5 11.30 -5.11 12.21
N PHE A 6 11.17 -6.26 12.88
CA PHE A 6 10.00 -7.12 12.70
C PHE A 6 8.72 -6.48 13.26
N TYR A 7 8.82 -5.83 14.42
CA TYR A 7 7.70 -5.06 14.98
C TYR A 7 7.25 -3.92 14.07
N LEU A 8 8.17 -3.23 13.39
CA LEU A 8 7.79 -2.21 12.39
C LEU A 8 7.02 -2.81 11.21
N VAL A 9 7.39 -4.00 10.74
CA VAL A 9 6.62 -4.71 9.70
C VAL A 9 5.23 -5.10 10.21
N GLN A 10 5.11 -5.56 11.46
CA GLN A 10 3.81 -5.82 12.11
C GLN A 10 2.94 -4.56 12.15
N LEU A 11 3.54 -3.42 12.52
CA LEU A 11 2.85 -2.13 12.56
C LEU A 11 2.39 -1.68 11.17
N CYS A 12 3.24 -1.88 10.15
CA CYS A 12 2.87 -1.60 8.76
C CYS A 12 1.67 -2.45 8.32
N ALA A 13 1.70 -3.77 8.61
CA ALA A 13 0.62 -4.68 8.26
C ALA A 13 -0.67 -4.28 8.99
N PHE A 14 -0.58 -3.96 10.28
CA PHE A 14 -1.68 -3.44 11.07
C PHE A 14 -2.31 -2.21 10.41
N PHE A 15 -1.51 -1.19 10.05
CA PHE A 15 -2.00 0.03 9.42
C PHE A 15 -2.68 -0.21 8.07
N ILE A 16 -2.12 -1.05 7.21
CA ILE A 16 -2.77 -1.44 5.94
C ILE A 16 -4.13 -2.10 6.21
N PHE A 17 -4.14 -3.12 7.06
CA PHE A 17 -5.34 -3.91 7.32
C PHE A 17 -6.43 -3.10 8.03
N ILE A 18 -6.10 -2.32 9.07
CA ILE A 18 -7.09 -1.53 9.81
C ILE A 18 -7.64 -0.39 8.97
N GLY A 19 -6.80 0.28 8.17
CA GLY A 19 -7.25 1.36 7.29
C GLY A 19 -8.17 0.85 6.18
N ARG A 20 -7.86 -0.32 5.59
CA ARG A 20 -8.72 -0.94 4.57
C ARG A 20 -9.99 -1.57 5.16
N ALA A 21 -9.92 -2.15 6.36
CA ALA A 21 -11.10 -2.62 7.07
C ALA A 21 -12.09 -1.47 7.33
N TYR A 22 -11.58 -0.33 7.83
CA TYR A 22 -12.39 0.86 8.04
C TYR A 22 -13.01 1.37 6.74
N GLN A 23 -12.19 1.45 5.67
CA GLN A 23 -12.68 1.82 4.34
C GLN A 23 -13.85 0.93 3.91
N PHE A 24 -13.66 -0.39 3.94
CA PHE A 24 -14.66 -1.34 3.46
C PHE A 24 -15.94 -1.29 4.28
N TYR A 25 -15.81 -1.07 5.59
CA TYR A 25 -16.98 -1.00 6.45
C TYR A 25 -17.80 0.27 6.19
N PHE A 26 -17.19 1.45 6.11
CA PHE A 26 -17.96 2.70 6.03
C PHE A 26 -18.18 3.22 4.60
N PHE A 27 -17.23 2.99 3.71
CA PHE A 27 -17.21 3.55 2.35
C PHE A 27 -17.30 2.48 1.26
N GLY A 28 -17.32 1.20 1.65
CA GLY A 28 -17.42 0.07 0.74
C GLY A 28 -16.10 -0.32 0.07
N ALA A 29 -16.18 -1.33 -0.80
CA ALA A 29 -15.07 -1.86 -1.58
C ALA A 29 -15.35 -1.70 -3.08
N PRO A 30 -14.31 -1.62 -3.92
CA PRO A 30 -14.46 -1.47 -5.37
C PRO A 30 -14.94 -2.74 -6.09
N PHE A 31 -15.53 -3.72 -5.39
CA PHE A 31 -15.92 -5.02 -5.97
C PHE A 31 -16.95 -4.89 -7.11
N ARG A 32 -17.84 -3.90 -7.00
CA ARG A 32 -18.82 -3.55 -8.04
C ARG A 32 -18.16 -3.23 -9.38
N ASN A 33 -16.92 -2.76 -9.40
CA ASN A 33 -16.25 -2.44 -10.65
C ASN A 33 -16.11 -3.67 -11.54
N ILE A 34 -16.00 -4.88 -10.98
CA ILE A 34 -15.97 -6.14 -11.73
C ILE A 34 -17.36 -6.78 -11.74
N LEU A 35 -18.01 -6.85 -10.58
CA LEU A 35 -19.27 -7.59 -10.42
C LEU A 35 -20.48 -6.91 -11.11
N TRP A 36 -20.36 -5.66 -11.52
CA TRP A 36 -21.38 -4.96 -12.31
C TRP A 36 -20.87 -4.55 -13.70
N ASP A 37 -19.77 -5.15 -14.16
CA ASP A 37 -19.30 -4.97 -15.52
C ASP A 37 -19.95 -6.00 -16.44
N GLU A 38 -20.83 -5.54 -17.33
CA GLU A 38 -21.56 -6.38 -18.28
C GLU A 38 -20.61 -7.17 -19.18
N SER A 39 -19.56 -6.54 -19.70
CA SER A 39 -18.64 -7.19 -20.63
C SER A 39 -17.85 -8.33 -19.99
N LEU A 40 -17.58 -8.23 -18.69
CA LEU A 40 -16.84 -9.25 -17.95
C LEU A 40 -17.76 -10.34 -17.39
N LEU A 41 -18.92 -9.96 -16.89
CA LEU A 41 -19.74 -10.84 -16.06
C LEU A 41 -20.94 -11.44 -16.80
N SER A 42 -21.45 -10.81 -17.88
CA SER A 42 -22.54 -11.40 -18.68
C SER A 42 -22.23 -12.81 -19.21
N PRO A 43 -21.00 -13.16 -19.67
CA PRO A 43 -20.73 -14.52 -20.14
C PRO A 43 -20.85 -15.57 -19.03
N ILE A 44 -20.60 -15.17 -17.78
CA ILE A 44 -20.70 -16.04 -16.60
C ILE A 44 -22.16 -16.10 -16.13
N VAL A 45 -22.83 -14.96 -16.04
CA VAL A 45 -24.22 -14.85 -15.55
C VAL A 45 -25.18 -15.55 -16.50
N GLU A 46 -25.08 -15.27 -17.80
CA GLU A 46 -25.97 -15.86 -18.81
C GLU A 46 -25.56 -17.30 -19.13
N GLY A 47 -24.25 -17.58 -19.21
CA GLY A 47 -23.76 -18.91 -19.58
C GLY A 47 -23.82 -19.95 -18.46
N VAL A 48 -23.48 -19.58 -17.22
CA VAL A 48 -23.39 -20.53 -16.09
C VAL A 48 -24.64 -20.49 -15.22
N PHE A 49 -25.14 -19.28 -14.92
CA PHE A 49 -26.31 -19.11 -14.05
C PHE A 49 -27.63 -19.03 -14.82
N ASN A 50 -27.59 -19.04 -16.15
CA ASN A 50 -28.76 -19.01 -17.04
C ASN A 50 -29.78 -17.92 -16.66
N THR A 51 -29.26 -16.77 -16.24
CA THR A 51 -30.03 -15.59 -15.83
C THR A 51 -29.68 -14.46 -16.80
N SER A 52 -30.65 -13.66 -17.24
CA SER A 52 -30.34 -12.52 -18.12
C SER A 52 -29.48 -11.48 -17.38
N TRP A 53 -28.65 -10.74 -18.12
CA TRP A 53 -27.90 -9.63 -17.52
C TRP A 53 -28.82 -8.60 -16.85
N ASP A 54 -29.95 -8.26 -17.47
CA ASP A 54 -30.93 -7.30 -16.94
C ASP A 54 -31.52 -7.75 -15.59
N ASP A 55 -31.91 -9.03 -15.50
CA ASP A 55 -32.38 -9.61 -14.25
C ASP A 55 -31.29 -9.59 -13.18
N TYR A 56 -30.05 -9.92 -13.52
CA TYR A 56 -28.92 -9.88 -12.58
C TYR A 56 -28.64 -8.45 -12.08
N ALA A 57 -28.58 -7.48 -12.99
CA ALA A 57 -28.18 -6.12 -12.68
C ALA A 57 -29.25 -5.36 -11.88
N THR A 58 -30.53 -5.68 -12.09
CA THR A 58 -31.67 -5.04 -11.39
C THR A 58 -32.08 -5.77 -10.11
N ASN A 59 -31.59 -6.99 -9.88
CA ASN A 59 -31.96 -7.79 -8.71
C ASN A 59 -31.36 -7.24 -7.40
N LYS A 60 -32.25 -6.84 -6.49
CA LYS A 60 -31.88 -6.32 -5.16
C LYS A 60 -31.07 -7.32 -4.33
N ASN A 61 -31.30 -8.63 -4.48
CA ASN A 61 -30.57 -9.67 -3.75
C ASN A 61 -29.10 -9.71 -4.14
N VAL A 62 -28.77 -9.48 -5.43
CA VAL A 62 -27.38 -9.40 -5.91
C VAL A 62 -26.68 -8.23 -5.23
N ASN A 63 -27.34 -7.06 -5.17
CA ASN A 63 -26.77 -5.90 -4.50
C ASN A 63 -26.54 -6.14 -2.99
N TYR A 64 -27.52 -6.74 -2.29
CA TYR A 64 -27.36 -7.11 -0.88
C TYR A 64 -26.22 -8.11 -0.65
N TRP A 65 -26.01 -9.04 -1.59
CA TRP A 65 -24.92 -10.00 -1.52
C TRP A 65 -23.55 -9.30 -1.68
N ILE A 66 -23.41 -8.41 -2.67
CA ILE A 66 -22.18 -7.62 -2.87
C ILE A 66 -21.85 -6.78 -1.62
N ASP A 67 -22.85 -6.15 -1.01
CA ASP A 67 -22.67 -5.39 0.23
C ASP A 67 -22.29 -6.29 1.40
N SER A 68 -22.91 -7.47 1.51
CA SER A 68 -22.58 -8.45 2.54
C SER A 68 -21.14 -8.96 2.40
N VAL A 69 -20.71 -9.29 1.18
CA VAL A 69 -19.32 -9.70 0.88
C VAL A 69 -18.33 -8.58 1.24
N THR A 70 -18.70 -7.32 0.97
CA THR A 70 -17.90 -6.16 1.34
C THR A 70 -17.75 -6.04 2.86
N LYS A 71 -18.84 -6.21 3.62
CA LYS A 71 -18.82 -6.20 5.09
C LYS A 71 -18.03 -7.37 5.66
N VAL A 72 -18.21 -8.59 5.15
CA VAL A 72 -17.43 -9.76 5.58
C VAL A 72 -15.94 -9.53 5.30
N SER A 73 -15.59 -8.98 4.14
CA SER A 73 -14.21 -8.62 3.80
C SER A 73 -13.62 -7.60 4.79
N SER A 74 -14.41 -6.63 5.24
CA SER A 74 -13.98 -5.68 6.26
C SER A 74 -13.64 -6.36 7.60
N ILE A 75 -14.43 -7.35 8.01
CA ILE A 75 -14.20 -8.13 9.24
C ILE A 75 -12.94 -8.98 9.09
N ILE A 76 -12.74 -9.63 7.95
CA ILE A 76 -11.52 -10.40 7.66
C ILE A 76 -10.29 -9.49 7.80
N LEU A 77 -10.30 -8.32 7.14
CA LEU A 77 -9.20 -7.36 7.23
C LEU A 77 -8.98 -6.87 8.67
N PHE A 78 -10.04 -6.61 9.43
CA PHE A 78 -9.93 -6.22 10.84
C PHE A 78 -9.25 -7.32 11.68
N LEU A 79 -9.64 -8.59 11.51
CA LEU A 79 -9.00 -9.72 12.17
C LEU A 79 -7.53 -9.87 11.75
N SER A 80 -7.21 -9.67 10.47
CA SER A 80 -5.83 -9.63 9.98
C SER A 80 -5.02 -8.50 10.63
N ALA A 81 -5.62 -7.34 10.89
CA ALA A 81 -4.97 -6.25 11.62
C ALA A 81 -4.62 -6.66 13.06
N LEU A 82 -5.58 -7.25 13.79
CA LEU A 82 -5.37 -7.73 15.17
C LEU A 82 -4.29 -8.83 15.23
N VAL A 83 -4.34 -9.79 14.30
CA VAL A 83 -3.33 -10.86 14.21
C VAL A 83 -1.95 -10.27 13.90
N SER A 84 -1.86 -9.22 13.10
CA SER A 84 -0.59 -8.56 12.76
C SER A 84 0.09 -7.95 13.99
N ILE A 85 -0.66 -7.18 14.80
CA ILE A 85 -0.09 -6.52 15.99
C ILE A 85 0.17 -7.48 17.15
N PHE A 86 -0.67 -8.53 17.30
CA PHE A 86 -0.51 -9.57 18.32
C PHE A 86 0.25 -10.80 17.82
N TRP A 87 0.99 -10.67 16.72
CA TRP A 87 1.68 -11.79 16.08
C TRP A 87 2.57 -12.57 17.05
N ASN A 88 3.28 -11.92 17.98
CA ASN A 88 4.16 -12.62 18.91
C ASN A 88 3.41 -13.31 20.06
N LYS A 89 2.16 -12.92 20.36
CA LYS A 89 1.37 -13.46 21.49
C LYS A 89 0.54 -14.67 21.10
N ILE A 90 0.18 -14.82 19.83
CA ILE A 90 -0.59 -15.96 19.36
C ILE A 90 0.37 -17.16 19.21
N ASN A 91 0.05 -18.35 19.73
CA ASN A 91 0.95 -19.51 19.59
C ASN A 91 0.67 -20.32 18.32
N ASN A 92 -0.59 -20.34 17.87
CA ASN A 92 -1.00 -21.12 16.71
C ASN A 92 -0.50 -20.50 15.39
N VAL A 93 0.57 -21.07 14.83
CA VAL A 93 1.18 -20.60 13.57
C VAL A 93 0.24 -20.76 12.38
N LYS A 94 -0.55 -21.84 12.33
CA LYS A 94 -1.50 -22.09 11.24
C LYS A 94 -2.59 -21.03 11.21
N LEU A 95 -3.15 -20.69 12.39
CA LEU A 95 -4.15 -19.65 12.53
C LEU A 95 -3.64 -18.30 12.02
N LYS A 96 -2.47 -17.84 12.50
CA LYS A 96 -1.89 -16.57 12.05
C LYS A 96 -1.71 -16.52 10.54
N LYS A 97 -1.11 -17.57 9.97
CA LYS A 97 -0.82 -17.63 8.55
C LYS A 97 -2.10 -17.63 7.72
N ASN A 98 -3.10 -18.40 8.13
CA ASN A 98 -4.38 -18.45 7.43
C ASN A 98 -5.08 -17.09 7.45
N VAL A 99 -5.16 -16.43 8.61
CA VAL A 99 -5.85 -15.12 8.73
C VAL A 99 -5.12 -14.01 7.97
N ILE A 100 -3.78 -13.99 7.98
CA ILE A 100 -3.03 -13.01 7.17
C ILE A 100 -3.12 -13.34 5.68
N SER A 101 -3.12 -14.62 5.30
CA SER A 101 -3.25 -15.04 3.89
C SER A 101 -4.63 -14.71 3.32
N THR A 102 -5.71 -14.91 4.08
CA THR A 102 -7.06 -14.55 3.63
C THR A 102 -7.20 -13.04 3.51
N GLY A 103 -6.69 -12.27 4.47
CA GLY A 103 -6.64 -10.81 4.37
C GLY A 103 -5.83 -10.33 3.15
N LEU A 104 -4.69 -10.96 2.86
CA LEU A 104 -3.90 -10.67 1.66
C LEU A 104 -4.69 -10.96 0.38
N SER A 105 -5.41 -12.08 0.29
CA SER A 105 -6.25 -12.40 -0.88
C SER A 105 -7.32 -11.32 -1.11
N VAL A 106 -7.94 -10.81 -0.04
CA VAL A 106 -8.89 -9.69 -0.11
C VAL A 106 -8.22 -8.41 -0.65
N LEU A 107 -7.01 -8.08 -0.18
CA LEU A 107 -6.25 -6.93 -0.68
C LEU A 107 -5.87 -7.08 -2.15
N VAL A 108 -5.44 -8.26 -2.59
CA VAL A 108 -5.10 -8.53 -3.99
C VAL A 108 -6.34 -8.40 -4.86
N PHE A 109 -7.47 -8.98 -4.45
CA PHE A 109 -8.74 -8.85 -5.19
C PHE A 109 -9.19 -7.38 -5.28
N MET A 110 -9.06 -6.62 -4.19
CA MET A 110 -9.28 -5.17 -4.21
C MET A 110 -8.35 -4.47 -5.21
N GLY A 111 -7.07 -4.85 -5.27
CA GLY A 111 -6.11 -4.30 -6.22
C GLY A 111 -6.53 -4.51 -7.67
N ILE A 112 -6.99 -5.72 -8.01
CA ILE A 112 -7.51 -6.04 -9.36
C ILE A 112 -8.72 -5.15 -9.68
N CYS A 113 -9.66 -5.00 -8.74
CA CYS A 113 -10.82 -4.13 -8.91
C CYS A 113 -10.44 -2.65 -9.13
N LEU A 114 -9.38 -2.17 -8.46
CA LEU A 114 -8.88 -0.80 -8.62
C LEU A 114 -8.21 -0.58 -9.97
N VAL A 115 -7.40 -1.52 -10.45
CA VAL A 115 -6.78 -1.47 -11.78
C VAL A 115 -7.86 -1.38 -12.85
N LYS A 116 -8.90 -2.21 -12.77
CA LYS A 116 -10.05 -2.12 -13.69
C LYS A 116 -10.70 -0.75 -13.65
N SER A 117 -10.92 -0.20 -12.46
CA SER A 117 -11.55 1.13 -12.29
C SER A 117 -10.77 2.29 -12.91
N LYS A 118 -9.49 2.06 -13.21
CA LYS A 118 -8.56 3.02 -13.80
C LYS A 118 -8.21 2.62 -15.24
N ASN A 119 -9.16 2.07 -15.99
CA ASN A 119 -8.98 1.65 -17.38
C ASN A 119 -7.79 0.69 -17.56
N TYR A 120 -7.60 -0.24 -16.63
CA TYR A 120 -6.53 -1.23 -16.64
C TYR A 120 -5.11 -0.66 -16.54
N ASP A 121 -4.96 0.52 -15.95
CA ASP A 121 -3.64 1.11 -15.70
C ASP A 121 -2.81 0.25 -14.74
N ILE A 122 -1.76 -0.38 -15.27
CA ILE A 122 -0.89 -1.27 -14.51
C ILE A 122 -0.07 -0.54 -13.45
N LEU A 123 0.16 0.78 -13.62
CA LEU A 123 0.86 1.59 -12.61
C LEU A 123 0.06 1.66 -11.31
N GLN A 124 -1.27 1.59 -11.40
CA GLN A 124 -2.16 1.51 -10.23
C GLN A 124 -1.92 0.24 -9.42
N PHE A 125 -1.55 -0.88 -10.07
CA PHE A 125 -1.21 -2.11 -9.38
C PHE A 125 0.12 -1.98 -8.63
N PHE A 126 1.12 -1.36 -9.27
CA PHE A 126 2.43 -1.13 -8.65
C PHE A 126 2.38 -0.13 -7.50
N GLU A 127 1.49 0.86 -7.54
CA GLU A 127 1.20 1.73 -6.39
C GLU A 127 0.79 0.92 -5.14
N LEU A 128 0.09 -0.20 -5.32
CA LEU A 128 -0.37 -1.06 -4.23
C LEU A 128 0.70 -2.07 -3.78
N ALA A 129 1.90 -2.09 -4.38
CA ALA A 129 2.91 -3.12 -4.12
C ALA A 129 3.29 -3.22 -2.63
N ILE A 130 3.43 -2.11 -1.91
CA ILE A 130 3.68 -2.12 -0.46
C ILE A 130 2.51 -2.77 0.31
N GLN A 131 1.26 -2.53 -0.10
CA GLN A 131 0.08 -3.08 0.57
C GLN A 131 0.01 -4.60 0.45
N PHE A 132 0.52 -5.18 -0.64
CA PHE A 132 0.61 -6.62 -0.83
C PHE A 132 1.87 -7.22 -0.18
N ALA A 133 2.99 -6.51 -0.33
CA ALA A 133 4.29 -7.00 0.12
C ALA A 133 4.40 -7.06 1.64
N VAL A 134 3.81 -6.12 2.38
CA VAL A 134 3.92 -6.08 3.85
C VAL A 134 3.29 -7.33 4.51
N PRO A 135 2.06 -7.75 4.18
CA PRO A 135 1.51 -9.02 4.65
C PRO A 135 2.34 -10.24 4.23
N LEU A 136 2.86 -10.26 2.98
CA LEU A 136 3.75 -11.32 2.51
C LEU A 136 5.04 -11.41 3.35
N LEU A 137 5.66 -10.26 3.62
CA LEU A 137 6.82 -10.17 4.50
C LEU A 137 6.50 -10.73 5.88
N LEU A 138 5.34 -10.39 6.46
CA LEU A 138 4.93 -10.93 7.76
C LEU A 138 4.80 -12.47 7.74
N LEU A 139 4.32 -13.07 6.64
CA LEU A 139 4.20 -14.52 6.46
C LEU A 139 5.55 -15.25 6.30
N PHE A 140 6.51 -14.62 5.59
CA PHE A 140 7.76 -15.27 5.17
C PHE A 140 8.99 -14.86 5.97
N LEU A 141 8.94 -13.81 6.78
CA LEU A 141 10.04 -13.40 7.67
C LEU A 141 10.13 -14.35 8.87
N LYS A 142 10.62 -15.57 8.65
CA LYS A 142 10.77 -16.59 9.71
C LYS A 142 12.21 -16.81 10.18
N ASN A 143 13.22 -16.36 9.43
CA ASN A 143 14.61 -16.67 9.79
C ASN A 143 15.49 -15.42 10.01
N ASN A 144 16.10 -15.37 11.20
CA ASN A 144 17.08 -14.35 11.59
C ASN A 144 18.48 -14.59 11.04
N SER A 145 18.65 -15.56 10.14
CA SER A 145 19.94 -15.84 9.52
C SER A 145 20.47 -14.60 8.80
N LEU A 146 21.70 -14.23 9.15
CA LEU A 146 22.48 -13.15 8.52
C LEU A 146 22.59 -13.33 6.99
N SER A 147 22.55 -14.58 6.51
CA SER A 147 22.63 -14.89 5.06
C SER A 147 21.45 -14.35 4.24
N ASN A 148 20.29 -14.10 4.87
CA ASN A 148 19.09 -13.66 4.16
C ASN A 148 18.95 -12.13 4.07
N TYR A 149 19.77 -11.36 4.81
CA TYR A 149 19.71 -9.90 4.84
C TYR A 149 19.85 -9.23 3.46
N PRO A 150 20.84 -9.57 2.61
CA PRO A 150 20.99 -8.91 1.31
C PRO A 150 19.80 -9.19 0.39
N LYS A 151 19.27 -10.42 0.38
CA LYS A 151 18.10 -10.78 -0.42
C LYS A 151 16.84 -10.05 0.05
N GLN A 152 16.62 -9.99 1.37
CA GLN A 152 15.49 -9.27 1.97
C GLN A 152 15.57 -7.76 1.68
N LEU A 153 16.75 -7.16 1.85
CA LEU A 153 16.95 -5.74 1.57
C LEU A 153 16.74 -5.43 0.09
N PHE A 154 17.25 -6.27 -0.81
CA PHE A 154 17.06 -6.10 -2.24
C PHE A 154 15.59 -6.19 -2.64
N ALA A 155 14.86 -7.19 -2.11
CA ALA A 155 13.42 -7.32 -2.33
C ALA A 155 12.66 -6.08 -1.83
N LEU A 156 12.98 -5.58 -0.63
CA LEU A 156 12.39 -4.36 -0.09
C LEU A 156 12.65 -3.14 -0.98
N LYS A 157 13.88 -2.97 -1.48
CA LYS A 157 14.22 -1.90 -2.42
C LYS A 157 13.38 -1.97 -3.69
N ILE A 158 13.19 -3.15 -4.27
CA ILE A 158 12.32 -3.35 -5.43
C ILE A 158 10.89 -2.92 -5.12
N ILE A 159 10.31 -3.40 -4.02
CA ILE A 159 8.93 -3.07 -3.61
C ILE A 159 8.76 -1.55 -3.44
N ILE A 160 9.72 -0.89 -2.79
CA ILE A 160 9.70 0.56 -2.57
C ILE A 160 9.82 1.29 -3.92
N ALA A 161 10.75 0.88 -4.78
CA ALA A 161 10.92 1.49 -6.09
C ALA A 161 9.68 1.34 -6.98
N LEU A 162 9.00 0.18 -6.96
CA LEU A 162 7.76 -0.02 -7.72
C LEU A 162 6.68 1.01 -7.35
N VAL A 163 6.53 1.29 -6.05
CA VAL A 163 5.55 2.26 -5.55
C VAL A 163 5.93 3.71 -5.90
N PHE A 164 7.18 4.10 -5.65
CA PHE A 164 7.60 5.48 -5.84
C PHE A 164 7.80 5.82 -7.32
N VAL A 165 8.23 4.87 -8.15
CA VAL A 165 8.26 5.06 -9.61
C VAL A 165 6.84 5.20 -10.16
N SER A 166 5.89 4.35 -9.77
CA SER A 166 4.51 4.48 -10.27
C SER A 166 3.87 5.79 -9.83
N HIS A 167 4.03 6.19 -8.56
CA HIS A 167 3.60 7.51 -8.08
C HIS A 167 4.26 8.67 -8.82
N GLY A 168 5.57 8.59 -9.05
CA GLY A 168 6.32 9.62 -9.75
C GLY A 168 5.84 9.79 -11.19
N LEU A 169 5.62 8.68 -11.90
CA LEU A 169 5.07 8.70 -13.26
C LEU A 169 3.65 9.29 -13.32
N PHE A 170 2.81 9.02 -12.32
CA PHE A 170 1.50 9.68 -12.18
C PHE A 170 1.62 11.19 -11.95
N ALA A 171 2.50 11.61 -11.03
CA ALA A 171 2.68 13.02 -10.70
C ALA A 171 3.30 13.82 -11.87
N MET A 172 4.18 13.18 -12.65
CA MET A 172 4.75 13.75 -13.87
C MET A 172 3.77 13.81 -15.04
N GLY A 173 2.64 13.10 -14.97
CA GLY A 173 1.62 13.11 -16.01
C GLY A 173 1.98 12.32 -17.27
N VAL A 174 2.79 11.25 -17.13
CA VAL A 174 3.23 10.44 -18.28
C VAL A 174 2.05 9.79 -19.02
N ILE A 175 1.04 9.32 -18.29
CA ILE A 175 -0.24 8.90 -18.86
C ILE A 175 -1.29 9.98 -18.62
N TYR A 176 -1.48 10.35 -17.35
CA TYR A 176 -2.31 11.48 -16.90
C TYR A 176 -1.89 11.86 -15.48
N VAL A 177 -2.21 13.08 -15.06
CA VAL A 177 -2.07 13.49 -13.66
C VAL A 177 -3.40 13.24 -12.95
N PRO A 178 -3.46 12.44 -11.88
CA PRO A 178 -4.70 12.25 -11.13
C PRO A 178 -5.25 13.57 -10.60
N GLY A 179 -6.51 13.91 -10.90
CA GLY A 179 -7.11 15.19 -10.48
C GLY A 179 -7.00 15.46 -8.98
N HIS A 180 -7.19 14.42 -8.16
CA HIS A 180 -7.05 14.55 -6.71
C HIS A 180 -5.62 14.88 -6.22
N PHE A 181 -4.56 14.67 -7.01
CA PHE A 181 -3.21 15.16 -6.69
C PHE A 181 -3.11 16.67 -6.91
N ILE A 182 -3.73 17.15 -8.00
CA ILE A 182 -3.81 18.57 -8.33
C ILE A 182 -4.61 19.29 -7.24
N ASP A 183 -5.82 18.81 -6.94
CA ASP A 183 -6.71 19.40 -5.93
C ASP A 183 -6.03 19.49 -4.56
N MET A 184 -5.36 18.41 -4.14
CA MET A 184 -4.64 18.36 -2.87
C MET A 184 -3.48 19.36 -2.83
N SER A 185 -2.74 19.49 -3.92
CA SER A 185 -1.63 20.45 -4.00
C SER A 185 -2.13 21.90 -3.99
N ILE A 186 -3.22 22.19 -4.71
CA ILE A 186 -3.90 23.49 -4.69
C ILE A 186 -4.37 23.82 -3.27
N GLN A 187 -5.06 22.88 -2.60
CA GLN A 187 -5.60 23.08 -1.25
C GLN A 187 -4.51 23.31 -0.20
N ILE A 188 -3.39 22.59 -0.28
CA ILE A 188 -2.31 22.68 0.72
C ILE A 188 -1.41 23.89 0.46
N LEU A 189 -1.07 24.16 -0.80
CA LEU A 189 -0.10 25.21 -1.15
C LEU A 189 -0.75 26.56 -1.47
N GLY A 190 -2.06 26.61 -1.69
CA GLY A 190 -2.79 27.83 -2.07
C GLY A 190 -2.44 28.34 -3.47
N VAL A 191 -2.02 27.45 -4.37
CA VAL A 191 -1.55 27.78 -5.73
C VAL A 191 -2.59 27.44 -6.79
N ASN A 192 -2.44 27.97 -8.00
CA ASN A 192 -3.30 27.59 -9.13
C ASN A 192 -2.91 26.22 -9.73
N GLU A 193 -3.76 25.71 -10.62
CA GLU A 193 -3.55 24.40 -11.27
C GLU A 193 -2.23 24.31 -12.04
N THR A 194 -1.81 25.37 -12.75
CA THR A 194 -0.56 25.37 -13.51
C THR A 194 0.65 25.18 -12.61
N ILE A 195 0.73 25.94 -11.51
CA ILE A 195 1.81 25.84 -10.52
C ILE A 195 1.74 24.48 -9.81
N SER A 196 0.53 23.99 -9.50
CA SER A 196 0.33 22.66 -8.92
C SER A 196 0.89 21.55 -9.83
N LYS A 197 0.62 21.59 -11.13
CA LYS A 197 1.16 20.61 -12.10
C LYS A 197 2.68 20.68 -12.20
N GLN A 198 3.25 21.89 -12.21
CA GLN A 198 4.71 22.06 -12.20
C GLN A 198 5.35 21.48 -10.92
N PHE A 199 4.75 21.76 -9.76
CA PHE A 199 5.19 21.19 -8.50
C PHE A 199 5.13 19.66 -8.52
N LEU A 200 4.01 19.09 -8.96
CA LEU A 200 3.79 17.64 -9.08
C LEU A 200 4.83 16.98 -10.01
N PHE A 201 5.15 17.63 -11.12
CA PHE A 201 6.20 17.14 -12.03
C PHE A 201 7.57 17.06 -11.34
N ILE A 202 7.95 18.11 -10.59
CA ILE A 202 9.23 18.15 -9.88
C ILE A 202 9.31 17.06 -8.82
N VAL A 203 8.29 16.93 -7.97
CA VAL A 203 8.30 15.88 -6.93
C VAL A 203 8.20 14.48 -7.53
N GLY A 204 7.48 14.31 -8.65
CA GLY A 204 7.42 13.04 -9.35
C GLY A 204 8.78 12.63 -9.94
N LEU A 205 9.54 13.59 -10.48
CA LEU A 205 10.92 13.35 -10.92
C LEU A 205 11.82 12.95 -9.74
N LEU A 206 11.67 13.62 -8.60
CA LEU A 206 12.41 13.27 -7.39
C LEU A 206 12.08 11.86 -6.88
N ASP A 207 10.82 11.42 -6.96
CA ASP A 207 10.40 10.07 -6.60
C ASP A 207 11.07 9.00 -7.47
N VAL A 208 11.11 9.22 -8.79
CA VAL A 208 11.79 8.31 -9.72
C VAL A 208 13.30 8.28 -9.47
N VAL A 209 13.93 9.45 -9.35
CA VAL A 209 15.38 9.54 -9.09
C VAL A 209 15.71 8.86 -7.77
N ALA A 210 15.03 9.20 -6.68
CA ALA A 210 15.26 8.59 -5.37
C ALA A 210 15.11 7.06 -5.41
N SER A 211 14.11 6.55 -6.14
CA SER A 211 13.88 5.11 -6.32
C SER A 211 15.01 4.39 -7.05
N ILE A 212 15.74 5.07 -7.93
CA ILE A 212 16.95 4.53 -8.56
C ILE A 212 18.12 4.60 -7.56
N LEU A 213 18.27 5.73 -6.87
CA LEU A 213 19.39 5.98 -5.96
C LEU A 213 19.40 5.06 -4.72
N ILE A 214 18.27 4.46 -4.30
CA ILE A 214 18.28 3.47 -3.19
C ILE A 214 19.15 2.23 -3.50
N PHE A 215 19.37 1.92 -4.79
CA PHE A 215 20.22 0.81 -5.21
C PHE A 215 21.72 1.16 -5.19
N VAL A 216 22.07 2.44 -5.15
CA VAL A 216 23.46 2.90 -5.14
C VAL A 216 24.00 2.97 -3.70
N PRO A 217 24.97 2.12 -3.30
CA PRO A 217 25.31 1.92 -1.89
C PRO A 217 25.66 3.20 -1.10
N LYS A 218 26.48 4.09 -1.68
CA LYS A 218 26.99 5.30 -0.99
C LYS A 218 25.93 6.36 -0.72
N ILE A 219 24.95 6.48 -1.62
CA ILE A 219 23.92 7.53 -1.60
C ILE A 219 22.54 7.01 -1.19
N SER A 220 22.36 5.68 -1.14
CA SER A 220 21.11 5.03 -0.76
C SER A 220 20.49 5.55 0.54
N LYS A 221 21.33 5.92 1.54
CA LYS A 221 20.85 6.50 2.80
C LYS A 221 20.08 7.81 2.61
N TYR A 222 20.54 8.68 1.71
CA TYR A 222 19.92 9.98 1.44
C TYR A 222 18.62 9.80 0.65
N ALA A 223 18.63 8.89 -0.33
CA ALA A 223 17.43 8.49 -1.06
C ALA A 223 16.36 7.93 -0.11
N PHE A 224 16.73 7.07 0.84
CA PHE A 224 15.80 6.60 1.86
C PHE A 224 15.25 7.73 2.74
N TYR A 225 16.05 8.72 3.16
CA TYR A 225 15.53 9.84 3.94
C TYR A 225 14.45 10.61 3.21
N TYR A 226 14.68 10.90 1.91
CA TYR A 226 13.68 11.53 1.07
C TYR A 226 12.40 10.69 0.99
N ILE A 227 12.52 9.41 0.60
CA ILE A 227 11.37 8.49 0.45
C ILE A 227 10.58 8.34 1.75
N ILE A 228 11.26 8.23 2.90
CA ILE A 228 10.61 8.14 4.22
C ILE A 228 9.82 9.41 4.51
N ALA A 229 10.47 10.58 4.39
CA ALA A 229 9.84 11.86 4.68
C ALA A 229 8.66 12.12 3.74
N TRP A 230 8.87 11.94 2.44
CA TRP A 230 7.87 12.16 1.41
C TRP A 230 6.69 11.19 1.51
N GLY A 231 6.95 9.90 1.77
CA GLY A 231 5.91 8.90 1.99
C GLY A 231 5.03 9.19 3.21
N ILE A 232 5.59 9.80 4.28
CA ILE A 232 4.82 10.23 5.45
C ILE A 232 4.03 11.51 5.15
N ILE A 233 4.69 12.52 4.56
CA ILE A 233 4.07 13.81 4.25
C ILE A 233 2.88 13.61 3.31
N THR A 234 3.03 12.81 2.25
CA THR A 234 1.96 12.52 1.29
C THR A 234 0.82 11.69 1.88
N ALA A 235 1.11 10.82 2.86
CA ALA A 235 0.07 10.14 3.62
C ALA A 235 -0.75 11.14 4.45
N LEU A 236 -0.07 12.04 5.19
CA LEU A 236 -0.72 13.06 6.02
C LEU A 236 -1.49 14.12 5.20
N ALA A 237 -0.99 14.44 4.01
CA ALA A 237 -1.61 15.37 3.08
C ALA A 237 -3.08 15.02 2.79
N ARG A 238 -3.46 13.73 2.84
CA ARG A 238 -4.84 13.25 2.64
C ARG A 238 -5.83 13.80 3.66
N VAL A 239 -5.42 13.88 4.92
CA VAL A 239 -6.27 14.47 5.96
C VAL A 239 -6.19 15.98 5.87
N ILE A 240 -4.99 16.55 5.71
CA ILE A 240 -4.77 18.00 5.72
C ILE A 240 -5.57 18.69 4.60
N SER A 241 -5.55 18.18 3.37
CA SER A 241 -6.18 18.87 2.25
C SER A 241 -7.70 18.94 2.35
N GLY A 242 -8.33 17.89 2.89
CA GLY A 242 -9.79 17.83 3.07
C GLY A 242 -10.26 18.15 4.49
N PHE A 243 -9.39 18.67 5.36
CA PHE A 243 -9.75 18.97 6.74
C PHE A 243 -10.61 20.24 6.81
N ASN A 244 -11.80 20.11 7.40
CA ASN A 244 -12.67 21.24 7.66
C ASN A 244 -12.83 21.42 9.17
N HIS A 245 -12.37 22.58 9.66
CA HIS A 245 -12.39 22.95 11.08
C HIS A 245 -13.81 23.00 11.67
N ASN A 246 -14.82 23.30 10.85
CA ASN A 246 -16.22 23.31 11.29
C ASN A 246 -16.81 21.89 11.42
N PHE A 247 -16.16 20.88 10.80
CA PHE A 247 -16.66 19.50 10.74
C PHE A 247 -15.56 18.48 11.05
N ILE A 248 -14.80 18.72 12.13
CA ILE A 248 -13.61 17.93 12.51
C ILE A 248 -13.88 16.42 12.46
N LEU A 249 -14.90 15.94 13.18
CA LEU A 249 -15.20 14.51 13.26
C LEU A 249 -15.56 13.90 11.89
N ARG A 250 -16.30 14.65 11.06
CA ARG A 250 -16.71 14.20 9.73
C ARG A 250 -15.52 14.17 8.77
N SER A 251 -14.64 15.17 8.82
CA SER A 251 -13.38 15.18 8.05
C SER A 251 -12.49 14.00 8.43
N LEU A 252 -12.34 13.73 9.73
CA LEU A 252 -11.56 12.58 10.20
C LEU A 252 -12.19 11.25 9.75
N HIS A 253 -13.50 11.09 9.90
CA HIS A 253 -14.21 9.89 9.42
C HIS A 253 -13.95 9.62 7.93
N ASN A 254 -14.02 10.67 7.10
CA ASN A 254 -13.90 10.57 5.65
C ASN A 254 -12.46 10.41 5.14
N LEU A 255 -11.44 10.83 5.90
CA LEU A 255 -10.07 10.97 5.37
C LEU A 255 -9.01 10.21 6.18
N LEU A 256 -9.23 9.96 7.46
CA LEU A 256 -8.19 9.40 8.34
C LEU A 256 -7.74 8.01 7.85
N TYR A 257 -8.68 7.18 7.40
CA TYR A 257 -8.35 5.85 6.90
C TYR A 257 -7.41 5.89 5.69
N LEU A 258 -7.51 6.92 4.83
CA LEU A 258 -6.64 7.13 3.66
C LEU A 258 -5.18 7.38 4.07
N THR A 259 -4.99 8.07 5.20
CA THR A 259 -3.67 8.29 5.80
C THR A 259 -3.16 6.98 6.39
N VAL A 260 -3.99 6.32 7.19
CA VAL A 260 -3.61 5.13 7.97
C VAL A 260 -3.05 4.03 7.07
N TYR A 261 -3.77 3.58 6.03
CA TYR A 261 -3.25 2.51 5.17
C TYR A 261 -2.08 2.95 4.28
N ARG A 262 -1.79 4.26 4.20
CA ARG A 262 -0.65 4.82 3.44
C ARG A 262 0.58 5.09 4.29
N LEU A 263 0.49 5.21 5.61
CA LEU A 263 1.67 5.34 6.49
C LEU A 263 2.80 4.33 6.19
N PRO A 264 2.51 3.08 5.79
CA PRO A 264 3.55 2.12 5.39
C PRO A 264 4.42 2.54 4.21
N HIS A 265 3.99 3.51 3.39
CA HIS A 265 4.79 4.06 2.29
C HIS A 265 6.04 4.78 2.79
N GLY A 266 6.03 5.31 4.03
CA GLY A 266 7.23 5.83 4.69
C GLY A 266 7.85 4.88 5.72
N LEU A 267 7.03 4.06 6.40
CA LEU A 267 7.53 3.15 7.44
C LEU A 267 8.28 1.93 6.89
N LEU A 268 7.88 1.38 5.73
CA LEU A 268 8.60 0.26 5.13
C LEU A 268 10.00 0.68 4.59
N PRO A 269 10.15 1.86 3.95
CA PRO A 269 11.48 2.42 3.68
C PRO A 269 12.35 2.61 4.92
N LEU A 270 11.77 2.99 6.06
CA LEU A 270 12.51 3.07 7.33
C LEU A 270 13.05 1.68 7.75
N VAL A 271 12.25 0.63 7.59
CA VAL A 271 12.71 -0.75 7.80
C VAL A 271 13.87 -1.10 6.87
N ALA A 272 13.78 -0.76 5.58
CA ALA A 272 14.84 -1.00 4.61
C ALA A 272 16.13 -0.21 4.93
N LEU A 273 16.01 1.05 5.39
CA LEU A 273 17.14 1.87 5.83
C LEU A 273 17.87 1.25 7.02
N ILE A 274 17.14 0.80 8.04
CA ILE A 274 17.73 0.15 9.23
C ILE A 274 18.51 -1.09 8.80
N LEU A 275 17.92 -1.94 7.94
CA LEU A 275 18.60 -3.12 7.41
C LEU A 275 19.83 -2.76 6.57
N ASN A 276 19.76 -1.71 5.75
CA ASN A 276 20.88 -1.23 4.93
C ASN A 276 22.06 -0.75 5.79
N VAL A 277 21.79 -0.01 6.87
CA VAL A 277 22.83 0.44 7.81
C VAL A 277 23.47 -0.74 8.53
N GLU A 278 22.66 -1.71 8.99
CA GLU A 278 23.16 -2.91 9.66
C GLU A 278 24.03 -3.77 8.72
N TYR A 279 23.57 -3.98 7.49
CA TYR A 279 24.32 -4.73 6.47
C TYR A 279 25.69 -4.09 6.17
N ASN A 280 25.73 -2.77 6.00
CA ASN A 280 26.98 -2.04 5.75
C ASN A 280 27.96 -2.13 6.94
N LYS A 281 27.46 -2.14 8.19
CA LYS A 281 28.30 -2.35 9.38
C LYS A 281 28.92 -3.75 9.39
N ILE A 282 28.15 -4.78 9.02
CA ILE A 282 28.61 -6.18 8.98
C ILE A 282 29.72 -6.36 7.93
N ILE A 283 29.51 -5.85 6.71
CA ILE A 283 30.53 -5.91 5.64
C ILE A 283 31.82 -5.23 6.09
N LYS A 284 31.72 -4.01 6.65
CA LYS A 284 32.91 -3.27 7.11
C LYS A 284 33.68 -4.04 8.18
N TYR A 285 32.98 -4.68 9.12
CA TYR A 285 33.61 -5.51 10.15
C TYR A 285 34.33 -6.73 9.56
N GLN A 286 33.70 -7.42 8.60
CA GLN A 286 34.32 -8.57 7.92
C GLN A 286 35.57 -8.17 7.13
N GLN A 287 35.52 -7.05 6.39
CA GLN A 287 36.67 -6.53 5.63
C GLN A 287 37.86 -6.15 6.53
N VAL A 288 37.60 -5.51 7.68
CA VAL A 288 38.64 -5.14 8.65
C VAL A 288 39.30 -6.39 9.25
N ASN A 289 38.55 -7.46 9.48
CA ASN A 289 39.10 -8.69 10.06
C ASN A 289 39.83 -9.58 9.04
N THR A 290 39.48 -9.51 7.76
CA THR A 290 40.25 -10.18 6.69
C THR A 290 41.56 -9.48 6.37
N LEU A 291 41.67 -8.17 6.60
CA LEU A 291 42.94 -7.42 6.42
C LEU A 291 43.91 -7.58 7.61
N LYS A 292 43.46 -8.17 8.72
CA LYS A 292 44.27 -8.44 9.91
C LYS A 292 44.80 -9.89 9.97
N LYS A 293 44.51 -10.71 8.97
CA LYS A 293 45.05 -12.05 8.76
C LYS A 293 45.96 -12.03 7.55
#